data_AF-A0A3M1JXW3-F1
#
_entry.id   AF-A0A3M1JXW3-F1
#
_cell.length_a   1.000
_cell.length_b   1.000
_cell.length_c   1.000
_cell.angle_alpha   90.00
_cell.angle_beta   90.00
_cell.angle_gamma   90.00
#
_symmetry.space_group_name_H-M   'P 1'
#
loop_
_entity.id
_entity.type
_entity.pdbx_description
1 polymer ?
#
loop_
_entity_poly.entity_id
_entity_poly.type
_entity_poly.pdbx_seq_one_letter_code
_entity_poly.pdbx_strand_id
1 'polypeptide(L)' 'RDEAARLELQRKIKEVVQRTFGMSCEVILVNPRSLPKTSSGKLSRSKARINYLSGILVAQ' A
#
# COMPACT_ATOMS: atom_id res chain seq x y z
N ARG A 1 -14.42 0.46 -11.68
CA ARG A 1 -14.30 1.14 -10.35
C ARG A 1 -13.82 2.56 -10.64
N ASP A 2 -14.31 3.55 -9.91
CA ASP A 2 -14.00 4.97 -10.15
C ASP A 2 -12.53 5.29 -9.86
N GLU A 3 -11.82 5.79 -10.87
CA GLU A 3 -10.40 6.13 -10.83
C GLU A 3 -10.14 7.44 -10.08
N ALA A 4 -11.07 8.41 -10.17
CA ALA A 4 -10.98 9.67 -9.46
C ALA A 4 -11.04 9.44 -7.94
N ALA A 5 -11.94 8.56 -7.49
CA ALA A 5 -12.04 8.19 -6.08
C ALA A 5 -10.76 7.51 -5.55
N ARG A 6 -10.05 6.73 -6.38
CA ARG A 6 -8.78 6.08 -6.00
C ARG A 6 -7.65 7.10 -5.87
N LEU A 7 -7.54 8.03 -6.81
CA LEU A 7 -6.56 9.11 -6.76
C LEU A 7 -6.79 10.01 -5.54
N GLU A 8 -8.05 10.33 -5.26
CA GLU A 8 -8.40 11.11 -4.08
C GLU A 8 -8.02 10.38 -2.78
N LEU A 9 -8.29 9.08 -2.69
CA LEU A 9 -7.90 8.25 -1.54
C LEU A 9 -6.38 8.24 -1.34
N GLN A 10 -5.61 8.03 -2.41
CA GLN A 10 -4.14 8.07 -2.35
C GLN A 10 -3.64 9.43 -1.87
N ARG A 11 -4.18 10.53 -2.40
CA ARG A 11 -3.81 11.90 -2.00
C ARG A 11 -4.09 12.13 -0.51
N LYS A 12 -5.29 11.78 -0.05
CA LYS A 12 -5.69 11.93 1.36
C LYS A 12 -4.75 11.17 2.30
N ILE A 13 -4.40 9.93 1.97
CA ILE A 13 -3.47 9.13 2.78
C ILE A 13 -2.08 9.78 2.81
N LYS A 14 -1.56 10.21 1.66
CA LYS A 14 -0.26 10.91 1.58
C LYS A 14 -0.23 12.17 2.44
N GLU A 15 -1.29 12.99 2.38
CA GLU A 15 -1.39 14.22 3.17
C GLU A 15 -1.40 13.94 4.68
N VAL A 16 -2.12 12.92 5.12
CA VAL A 16 -2.14 12.52 6.53
C VAL A 16 -0.76 12.06 6.96
N VAL A 17 -0.10 11.18 6.20
CA VAL A 17 1.23 10.69 6.54
C VAL A 17 2.26 11.82 6.59
N GLN A 18 2.23 12.74 5.62
CA GLN A 18 3.11 13.90 5.61
C GLN A 18 2.89 14.80 6.83
N ARG A 19 1.63 15.07 7.20
CA ARG A 19 1.30 15.92 8.36
C ARG A 19 1.67 15.26 9.69
N THR A 20 1.50 13.94 9.80
CA THR A 20 1.74 13.23 11.06
C THR A 20 3.22 12.90 11.28
N PHE A 21 3.94 12.50 10.23
CA PHE A 21 5.31 12.00 10.35
C PHE A 21 6.36 12.95 9.75
N GLY A 22 5.95 14.01 9.06
CA GLY A 22 6.87 14.98 8.43
C GLY A 22 7.60 14.44 7.20
N MET A 23 7.25 13.25 6.70
CA MET A 23 7.91 12.61 5.56
C MET A 23 6.93 12.20 4.47
N SER A 24 7.41 12.24 3.23
CA SER A 24 6.64 11.81 2.07
C SER A 24 6.60 10.28 2.00
N CYS A 25 5.48 9.74 1.55
CA CYS A 25 5.32 8.31 1.36
C CYS A 25 4.68 8.00 0.01
N GLU A 26 5.02 6.83 -0.51
CA GLU A 26 4.34 6.25 -1.66
C GLU A 26 3.13 5.43 -1.17
N VAL A 27 1.97 5.64 -1.80
CA VAL A 27 0.75 4.92 -1.47
C VAL A 27 0.35 4.11 -2.68
N ILE A 28 0.42 2.79 -2.54
CA ILE A 28 0.17 1.85 -3.63
C ILE A 28 -1.09 1.08 -3.31
N LEU A 29 -2.10 1.24 -4.18
CA LEU A 29 -3.34 0.49 -4.05
C LEU A 29 -3.15 -0.88 -4.70
N VAL A 30 -3.23 -1.92 -3.87
CA VAL A 30 -3.14 -3.32 -4.31
C VAL A 30 -4.51 -3.99 -4.28
N ASN A 31 -4.63 -5.11 -4.98
CA ASN A 31 -5.86 -5.91 -4.97
C ASN A 31 -6.23 -6.39 -3.56
N PRO A 32 -7.53 -6.51 -3.22
CA PRO A 32 -7.96 -7.11 -1.97
C PRO A 32 -7.36 -8.52 -1.80
N ARG A 33 -6.93 -8.85 -0.57
CA ARG A 33 -6.35 -10.17 -0.21
C ARG A 33 -5.03 -10.52 -0.92
N SER A 34 -4.39 -9.59 -1.62
CA SER A 34 -3.09 -9.82 -2.30
C SER A 34 -1.88 -9.78 -1.35
N LEU A 35 -2.02 -9.18 -0.17
CA LEU A 35 -0.91 -9.03 0.77
C LEU A 35 -0.56 -10.36 1.46
N PRO A 36 0.73 -10.72 1.54
CA PRO A 36 1.17 -11.99 2.13
C PRO A 36 0.95 -12.02 3.63
N LYS A 37 0.57 -13.19 4.15
CA LYS A 37 0.35 -13.43 5.58
C LYS A 37 1.28 -14.50 6.13
N THR A 38 1.52 -14.47 7.44
CA THR A 38 2.18 -15.55 8.17
C THR A 38 1.23 -16.72 8.37
N SER A 39 1.73 -17.88 8.78
CA SER A 39 0.90 -19.06 9.14
C SER A 39 -0.13 -18.76 10.23
N SER A 40 0.20 -17.83 11.13
CA SER A 40 -0.71 -17.32 12.17
C SER A 40 -1.71 -16.25 11.69
N GLY A 41 -1.74 -15.93 10.39
CA GLY A 41 -2.70 -15.00 9.79
C GLY A 41 -2.35 -13.52 9.90
N LYS A 42 -1.24 -13.15 10.55
CA LYS A 42 -0.75 -11.77 10.62
C LYS A 42 -0.16 -11.33 9.28
N LEU A 43 -0.21 -10.03 8.99
CA LEU A 43 0.43 -9.47 7.78
C LEU A 43 1.94 -9.71 7.82
N SER A 44 2.47 -10.36 6.79
CA SER A 44 3.91 -10.55 6.63
C SER A 44 4.51 -9.33 5.93
N ARG A 45 4.93 -8.34 6.72
CA ARG A 45 5.53 -7.10 6.20
C ARG A 45 6.84 -7.36 5.43
N SER A 46 7.69 -8.25 5.92
CA SER A 46 8.96 -8.58 5.27
C SER A 46 8.74 -9.19 3.88
N LYS A 47 7.78 -10.12 3.75
CA LYS A 47 7.44 -10.72 2.45
C LYS A 47 6.73 -9.72 1.54
N ALA A 48 5.90 -8.83 2.08
CA ALA A 48 5.29 -7.75 1.30
C ALA A 48 6.35 -6.81 0.72
N ARG A 49 7.38 -6.44 1.50
CA ARG A 49 8.51 -5.64 1.01
C ARG A 49 9.26 -6.33 -0.13
N ILE A 50 9.57 -7.62 0.02
CA ILE A 50 10.24 -8.40 -1.03
C ILE A 50 9.39 -8.41 -2.30
N ASN A 51 8.09 -8.73 -2.18
CA ASN A 51 7.19 -8.77 -3.33
C ASN A 51 7.03 -7.39 -4.01
N TYR A 52 7.08 -6.30 -3.24
CA TYR A 52 7.07 -4.96 -3.81
C TYR A 52 8.34 -4.68 -4.61
N LEU A 53 9.51 -4.91 -4.01
CA LEU A 53 10.81 -4.68 -4.68
C LEU A 53 11.03 -5.60 -5.88
N SER A 54 10.43 -6.79 -5.89
CA SER A 54 10.49 -7.73 -7.01
C SER A 54 9.44 -7.45 -8.10
N GLY A 55 8.62 -6.40 -7.97
CA GLY A 55 7.56 -6.06 -8.93
C GLY A 55 6.34 -6.98 -8.93
N ILE A 56 6.22 -7.91 -7.96
CA ILE A 56 5.07 -8.82 -7.85
C ILE A 56 3.83 -8.07 -7.35
N LEU A 57 4.00 -7.15 -6.39
CA LEU A 57 2.95 -6.24 -5.96
C LEU A 57 2.94 -5.02 -6.88
N VAL A 58 2.14 -5.09 -7.94
CA VAL A 58 1.91 -3.97 -8.86
C VAL A 58 0.81 -3.04 -8.34
N ALA A 59 1.02 -1.75 -8.57
CA ALA A 59 0.01 -0.71 -8.40
C ALA A 59 -1.14 -0.93 -9.40
N GLN A 60 -2.37 -0.67 -8.94
CA GLN A 60 -3.57 -0.66 -9.77
C GLN A 60 -3.99 0.74 -10.18
#